data_AF-A0A838UD72-F1
#
_entry.id   AF-A0A838UD72-F1
#
_cell.length_a   1.000
_cell.length_b   1.000
_cell.length_c   1.000
_cell.angle_alpha   90.00
_cell.angle_beta   90.00
_cell.angle_gamma   90.00
#
_symmetry.space_group_name_H-M   'P 1'
#
loop_
_entity.id
_entity.type
_entity.pdbx_description
1 polymer ?
#
loop_
_entity_poly.entity_id
_entity_poly.type
_entity_poly.pdbx_seq_one_letter_code
_entity_poly.pdbx_strand_id
1 'polypeptide(L)'
;MATLGSCRVHIPLGRLAGLGELTHYTQGMALTHTAAEAMQTLDLVMGARRIPEALALFVFGAEPLPPPDLLREGLRRGIDAVLLEVSQARQFLYGDICLQTNLFSRHFIRAHGGALLPWFRLLCGGRTIDEAVIQSALENLRAGGHRPDEQVVDLLRGVRMEIPGRVEIARTLEAMMVKLGGRWTVIGALEAPGHEGAIMRQRRALNATLEQAAGQCGAAFYNPTRLIIDHGRATVLDGGGADIHE
;
A
#
# COMPACT_ATOMS: atom_id res chain seq x y z
N MET A 1 -8.72 18.37 5.22
CA MET A 1 -7.73 17.61 4.43
C MET A 1 -7.87 16.12 4.69
N ALA A 2 -7.71 15.27 3.67
CA ALA A 2 -7.68 13.81 3.81
C ALA A 2 -6.33 13.25 3.36
N THR A 3 -5.96 12.08 3.87
CA THR A 3 -4.66 11.45 3.57
C THR A 3 -4.83 9.96 3.35
N LEU A 4 -4.35 9.45 2.23
CA LEU A 4 -4.33 8.04 1.90
C LEU A 4 -2.86 7.63 1.80
N GLY A 5 -2.37 6.74 2.66
CA GLY A 5 -0.96 6.38 2.59
C GLY A 5 -0.46 5.64 3.80
N SER A 6 0.87 5.61 3.96
CA SER A 6 1.52 4.96 5.08
C SER A 6 1.61 5.88 6.30
N CYS A 7 2.21 5.37 7.37
CA CYS A 7 2.53 6.17 8.54
C CYS A 7 3.36 7.43 8.23
N ARG A 8 4.13 7.44 7.13
CA ARG A 8 4.99 8.56 6.72
C ARG A 8 4.22 9.83 6.39
N VAL A 9 2.98 9.71 5.93
CA VAL A 9 2.11 10.87 5.67
C VAL A 9 1.05 11.04 6.77
N HIS A 10 0.56 9.94 7.34
CA HIS A 10 -0.46 10.01 8.40
C HIS A 10 0.06 10.64 9.69
N ILE A 11 1.28 10.29 10.14
CA ILE A 11 1.85 10.82 11.40
C ILE A 11 2.06 12.34 11.34
N PRO A 12 2.77 12.91 10.35
CA PRO A 12 2.98 14.37 10.33
C PRO A 12 1.68 15.15 10.20
N LEU A 13 0.71 14.68 9.40
CA LEU A 13 -0.59 15.35 9.30
C LEU A 13 -1.44 15.20 10.57
N GLY A 14 -1.33 14.07 11.27
CA GLY A 14 -1.91 13.90 12.60
C GLY A 14 -1.33 14.89 13.61
N ARG A 15 -0.02 15.15 13.57
CA ARG A 15 0.63 16.16 14.42
C ARG A 15 0.12 17.57 14.12
N LEU A 16 0.04 17.96 12.85
CA LEU A 16 -0.51 19.27 12.44
C LEU A 16 -1.96 19.43 12.88
N ALA A 17 -2.77 18.38 12.77
CA ALA A 17 -4.14 18.39 13.27
C ALA A 17 -4.23 18.58 14.78
N GLY A 18 -3.35 17.91 15.54
CA GLY A 18 -3.25 18.08 16.99
C GLY A 18 -2.83 19.48 17.43
N LEU A 19 -2.11 20.20 16.56
CA LEU A 19 -1.75 21.61 16.76
C LEU A 19 -2.85 22.59 16.32
N GLY A 20 -3.94 22.10 15.72
CA GLY A 20 -5.03 22.94 15.19
C GLY A 20 -4.72 23.62 13.85
N GLU A 21 -3.60 23.26 13.20
CA GLU A 21 -3.17 23.86 11.91
C GLU A 21 -4.02 23.36 10.73
N LEU A 22 -4.70 22.22 10.89
CA LEU A 22 -5.60 21.68 9.89
C LEU A 22 -6.66 20.77 10.52
N THR A 23 -7.75 20.54 9.79
CA THR A 23 -8.68 19.43 10.07
C THR A 23 -8.30 18.21 9.24
N HIS A 24 -8.03 17.09 9.90
CA HIS A 24 -7.55 15.85 9.28
C HIS A 24 -8.61 14.76 9.29
N TYR A 25 -9.10 14.38 8.11
CA TYR A 25 -10.12 13.35 7.92
C TYR A 25 -9.44 12.04 7.49
N THR A 26 -8.95 11.26 8.45
CA THR A 26 -8.34 9.95 8.17
C THR A 26 -8.71 8.82 9.12
N GLN A 27 -9.45 9.12 10.18
CA GLN A 27 -9.98 8.09 11.06
C GLN A 27 -10.96 7.21 10.26
N GLY A 28 -10.77 5.89 10.31
CA GLY A 28 -11.51 4.95 9.46
C GLY A 28 -10.70 4.35 8.31
N MET A 29 -9.50 4.86 8.01
CA MET A 29 -8.72 4.41 6.86
C MET A 29 -7.52 3.55 7.29
N ALA A 30 -7.39 2.38 6.66
CA ALA A 30 -6.20 1.55 6.80
C ALA A 30 -4.99 2.22 6.14
N LEU A 31 -3.79 1.90 6.62
CA LEU A 31 -2.56 2.35 5.99
C LEU A 31 -2.37 1.67 4.63
N THR A 32 -2.00 2.45 3.62
CA THR A 32 -1.88 1.99 2.23
C THR A 32 -0.52 2.31 1.62
N HIS A 33 -0.08 1.51 0.67
CA HIS A 33 1.20 1.66 -0.03
C HIS A 33 1.03 1.77 -1.55
N THR A 34 -0.13 1.37 -2.07
CA THR A 34 -0.48 1.43 -3.49
C THR A 34 -1.74 2.25 -3.72
N ALA A 35 -1.93 2.76 -4.95
CA ALA A 35 -3.17 3.45 -5.32
C ALA A 35 -4.40 2.53 -5.23
N ALA A 36 -4.24 1.23 -5.51
CA ALA A 36 -5.34 0.26 -5.42
C ALA A 36 -5.75 -0.03 -3.97
N GLU A 37 -4.78 -0.16 -3.05
CA GLU A 37 -5.06 -0.25 -1.60
C GLU A 37 -5.81 1.00 -1.12
N ALA A 38 -5.38 2.20 -1.55
CA ALA A 38 -6.05 3.47 -1.23
C ALA A 38 -7.50 3.52 -1.72
N MET A 39 -7.74 3.12 -2.97
CA MET A 39 -9.08 3.03 -3.54
C MET A 39 -9.96 2.02 -2.80
N GLN A 40 -9.43 0.83 -2.48
CA GLN A 40 -10.14 -0.17 -1.69
C GLN A 40 -10.55 0.37 -0.32
N THR A 41 -9.65 1.07 0.37
CA THR A 41 -9.94 1.71 1.66
C THR A 41 -11.04 2.75 1.52
N LEU A 42 -11.02 3.56 0.46
CA LEU A 42 -12.07 4.52 0.18
C LEU A 42 -13.43 3.84 -0.08
N ASP A 43 -13.45 2.79 -0.90
CA ASP A 43 -14.66 2.03 -1.18
C ASP A 43 -15.24 1.37 0.08
N LEU A 44 -14.38 0.85 0.97
CA LEU A 44 -14.81 0.31 2.27
C LEU A 44 -15.52 1.38 3.10
N VAL A 45 -14.87 2.55 3.26
CA VAL A 45 -15.41 3.62 4.09
C VAL A 45 -16.72 4.17 3.51
N MET A 46 -16.80 4.28 2.19
CA MET A 46 -18.04 4.65 1.49
C MET A 46 -19.11 3.55 1.49
N GLY A 47 -18.80 2.33 1.96
CA GLY A 47 -19.72 1.20 1.96
C GLY A 47 -19.95 0.56 0.59
N ALA A 48 -19.15 0.93 -0.42
CA ALA A 48 -19.17 0.37 -1.76
C ALA A 48 -18.48 -1.00 -1.85
N ARG A 49 -17.65 -1.34 -0.85
CA ARG A 49 -16.92 -2.60 -0.78
C ARG A 49 -17.02 -3.20 0.62
N ARG A 50 -17.05 -4.53 0.69
CA ARG A 50 -16.92 -5.32 1.92
C ARG A 50 -15.70 -6.22 1.80
N ILE A 51 -14.96 -6.36 2.89
CA ILE A 51 -13.84 -7.31 2.96
C ILE A 51 -14.32 -8.57 3.68
N PRO A 52 -14.17 -9.76 3.07
CA PRO A 52 -14.45 -11.02 3.75
C PRO A 52 -13.66 -11.14 5.05
N GLU A 53 -14.27 -11.67 6.10
CA GLU A 53 -13.64 -11.80 7.42
C GLU A 53 -12.32 -12.60 7.35
N ALA A 54 -12.29 -13.66 6.52
CA ALA A 54 -11.10 -14.46 6.27
C ALA A 54 -9.91 -13.67 5.68
N LEU A 55 -10.16 -12.51 5.06
CA LEU A 55 -9.12 -11.66 4.48
C LEU A 55 -8.80 -10.42 5.35
N ALA A 56 -9.60 -10.14 6.38
CA ALA A 56 -9.49 -8.94 7.19
C ALA A 56 -8.09 -8.77 7.79
N LEU A 57 -7.48 -9.86 8.27
CA LEU A 57 -6.12 -9.84 8.84
C LEU A 57 -5.05 -9.36 7.84
N PHE A 58 -5.24 -9.64 6.54
CA PHE A 58 -4.29 -9.26 5.50
C PHE A 58 -4.55 -7.85 4.93
N VAL A 59 -5.69 -7.24 5.25
CA VAL A 59 -6.05 -5.88 4.81
C VAL A 59 -5.90 -4.87 5.94
N PHE A 60 -6.33 -5.20 7.15
CA PHE A 60 -6.40 -4.29 8.31
C PHE A 60 -5.42 -4.67 9.43
N GLY A 61 -4.96 -5.91 9.46
CA GLY A 61 -4.16 -6.44 10.55
C GLY A 61 -5.04 -6.97 11.68
N ALA A 62 -4.47 -7.10 12.87
CA ALA A 62 -5.19 -7.57 14.06
C ALA A 62 -5.99 -6.46 14.76
N GLU A 63 -5.82 -5.21 14.33
CA GLU A 63 -6.54 -4.08 14.91
C GLU A 63 -8.00 -4.08 14.42
N PRO A 64 -8.96 -3.70 15.28
CA PRO A 64 -10.36 -3.65 14.90
C PRO A 64 -10.57 -2.68 13.74
N LEU A 65 -11.50 -3.03 12.85
CA LEU A 65 -11.96 -2.17 11.77
C LEU A 65 -12.30 -0.77 12.32
N PRO A 66 -11.62 0.29 11.87
CA PRO A 66 -11.91 1.61 12.38
C PRO A 66 -13.30 2.05 11.89
N PRO A 67 -14.11 2.71 12.73
CA PRO A 67 -15.45 3.13 12.34
C PRO A 67 -15.37 4.15 11.18
N PRO A 68 -16.16 3.98 10.11
CA PRO A 68 -16.05 4.78 8.89
C PRO A 68 -16.60 6.21 9.02
N ASP A 69 -17.14 6.57 10.18
CA ASP A 69 -18.03 7.73 10.32
C ASP A 69 -17.32 9.07 10.18
N LEU A 70 -16.04 9.18 10.57
CA LEU A 70 -15.32 10.44 10.54
C LEU A 70 -14.86 10.86 9.14
N LEU A 71 -14.40 9.91 8.33
CA LEU A 71 -14.17 10.21 6.91
C LEU A 71 -15.50 10.49 6.21
N ARG A 72 -16.57 9.73 6.49
CA ARG A 72 -17.92 10.02 5.95
C ARG A 72 -18.38 11.43 6.30
N GLU A 73 -18.14 11.88 7.53
CA GLU A 73 -18.41 13.25 7.94
C GLU A 73 -17.56 14.25 7.17
N GLY A 74 -16.26 14.01 7.02
CA GLY A 74 -15.36 14.82 6.20
C GLY A 74 -15.86 14.95 4.75
N LEU A 75 -16.34 13.85 4.16
CA LEU A 75 -16.94 13.85 2.82
C LEU A 75 -18.18 14.74 2.75
N ARG A 76 -19.06 14.70 3.76
CA ARG A 76 -20.26 15.55 3.82
C ARG A 76 -19.91 17.03 3.96
N ARG A 77 -18.86 17.35 4.72
CA ARG A 77 -18.39 18.73 4.94
C ARG A 77 -17.55 19.26 3.78
N GLY A 78 -17.09 18.38 2.89
CA GLY A 78 -16.17 18.71 1.80
C GLY A 78 -14.72 18.57 2.21
N ILE A 79 -13.89 18.16 1.25
CA ILE A 79 -12.44 18.01 1.43
C ILE A 79 -11.74 19.04 0.53
N ASP A 80 -10.98 19.97 1.13
CA ASP A 80 -10.26 21.00 0.38
C ASP A 80 -9.02 20.45 -0.35
N ALA A 81 -8.41 19.43 0.24
CA ALA A 81 -7.17 18.83 -0.23
C ALA A 81 -7.04 17.36 0.20
N VAL A 82 -6.47 16.56 -0.69
CA VAL A 82 -6.15 15.15 -0.51
C VAL A 82 -4.67 14.91 -0.76
N LEU A 83 -4.02 14.20 0.15
CA LEU A 83 -2.65 13.72 0.00
C LEU A 83 -2.66 12.21 -0.18
N LEU A 84 -2.13 11.72 -1.29
CA LEU A 84 -2.04 10.29 -1.58
C LEU A 84 -0.57 9.88 -1.65
N GLU A 85 -0.12 9.01 -0.76
CA GLU A 85 1.18 8.36 -0.87
C GLU A 85 1.07 7.04 -1.63
N VAL A 86 1.90 6.88 -2.67
CA VAL A 86 2.12 5.60 -3.35
C VAL A 86 3.61 5.27 -3.26
N SER A 87 3.93 4.35 -2.35
CA SER A 87 5.32 3.98 -2.03
C SER A 87 5.76 2.67 -2.68
N GLN A 88 4.82 1.91 -3.24
CA GLN A 88 5.09 0.63 -3.91
C GLN A 88 4.26 0.48 -5.19
N ALA A 89 4.89 -0.10 -6.22
CA ALA A 89 4.22 -0.43 -7.47
C ALA A 89 3.54 -1.80 -7.41
N ARG A 90 4.12 -2.76 -6.68
CA ARG A 90 3.58 -4.11 -6.57
C ARG A 90 2.32 -4.11 -5.71
N GLN A 91 1.27 -4.74 -6.22
CA GLN A 91 0.04 -5.01 -5.48
C GLN A 91 -0.19 -6.52 -5.39
N PHE A 92 -0.63 -6.98 -4.22
CA PHE A 92 -1.05 -8.36 -4.02
C PHE A 92 -2.57 -8.41 -4.00
N LEU A 93 -3.14 -9.35 -4.74
CA LEU A 93 -4.58 -9.45 -4.96
C LEU A 93 -5.04 -10.86 -4.65
N TYR A 94 -6.18 -10.98 -3.97
CA TYR A 94 -6.95 -12.21 -3.89
C TYR A 94 -8.33 -11.91 -4.50
N GLY A 95 -8.61 -12.46 -5.68
CA GLY A 95 -9.74 -12.00 -6.50
C GLY A 95 -9.61 -10.51 -6.85
N ASP A 96 -10.57 -9.71 -6.36
CA ASP A 96 -10.61 -8.25 -6.49
C ASP A 96 -10.22 -7.50 -5.19
N ILE A 97 -9.79 -8.23 -4.15
CA ILE A 97 -9.33 -7.66 -2.88
C ILE A 97 -7.83 -7.41 -2.90
N CYS A 98 -7.42 -6.18 -2.64
CA CYS A 98 -6.02 -5.81 -2.40
C CYS A 98 -5.59 -6.25 -1.00
N LEU A 99 -4.53 -7.05 -0.93
CA LEU A 99 -3.88 -7.44 0.32
C LEU A 99 -2.76 -6.45 0.62
N GLN A 100 -2.70 -5.96 1.85
CA GLN A 100 -1.67 -5.03 2.26
C GLN A 100 -0.34 -5.78 2.35
N THR A 101 0.65 -5.38 1.53
CA THR A 101 1.94 -6.09 1.40
C THR A 101 2.63 -6.45 2.72
N ASN A 102 2.67 -5.54 3.70
CA ASN A 102 3.38 -5.79 4.96
C ASN A 102 2.58 -6.74 5.87
N LEU A 103 1.25 -6.60 5.92
CA LEU A 103 0.36 -7.49 6.66
C LEU A 103 0.35 -8.88 6.05
N PHE A 104 0.25 -9.00 4.72
CA PHE A 104 0.34 -10.28 4.03
C PHE A 104 1.69 -10.96 4.28
N SER A 105 2.80 -10.22 4.11
CA SER A 105 4.13 -10.75 4.42
C SER A 105 4.27 -11.18 5.88
N ARG A 106 3.76 -10.39 6.83
CA ARG A 106 3.84 -10.68 8.26
C ARG A 106 2.98 -11.88 8.67
N HIS A 107 1.70 -11.84 8.33
CA HIS A 107 0.69 -12.77 8.83
C HIS A 107 0.58 -14.04 7.99
N PHE A 108 1.00 -14.03 6.73
CA PHE A 108 1.01 -15.22 5.89
C PHE A 108 2.42 -15.78 5.72
N ILE A 109 3.40 -14.98 5.29
CA ILE A 109 4.74 -15.52 4.95
C ILE A 109 5.59 -15.79 6.18
N ARG A 110 5.77 -14.78 7.02
CA ARG A 110 6.65 -14.85 8.21
C ARG A 110 6.06 -15.70 9.32
N ALA A 111 4.72 -15.74 9.45
CA ALA A 111 4.02 -16.59 10.40
C ALA A 111 4.33 -18.09 10.22
N HIS A 112 4.71 -18.51 9.01
CA HIS A 112 5.09 -19.89 8.69
C HIS A 112 6.61 -20.13 8.69
N GLY A 113 7.38 -19.37 9.48
CA GLY A 113 8.81 -19.60 9.69
C GLY A 113 9.68 -19.50 8.43
N GLY A 114 9.16 -18.90 7.35
CA GLY A 114 9.83 -18.81 6.06
C GLY A 114 9.65 -20.03 5.14
N ALA A 115 8.87 -21.05 5.52
CA ALA A 115 8.55 -22.20 4.66
C ALA A 115 7.90 -21.79 3.32
N LEU A 116 7.19 -20.65 3.32
CA LEU A 116 6.56 -20.07 2.14
C LEU A 116 7.46 -19.12 1.33
N LEU A 117 8.71 -18.88 1.75
CA LEU A 117 9.61 -17.95 1.03
C LEU A 117 9.88 -18.37 -0.42
N PRO A 118 10.08 -19.65 -0.78
CA PRO A 118 10.28 -20.04 -2.17
C PRO A 118 9.06 -19.67 -3.06
N TRP A 119 7.86 -20.02 -2.60
CA TRP A 119 6.60 -19.66 -3.27
C TRP A 119 6.46 -18.14 -3.39
N PHE A 120 6.69 -17.41 -2.30
CA PHE A 120 6.56 -15.96 -2.27
C PHE A 120 7.55 -15.24 -3.19
N ARG A 121 8.77 -15.76 -3.35
CA ARG A 121 9.75 -15.25 -4.30
C ARG A 121 9.32 -15.46 -5.74
N LEU A 122 8.73 -16.61 -6.08
CA LEU A 122 8.18 -16.87 -7.41
C LEU A 122 7.02 -15.92 -7.71
N LEU A 123 6.11 -15.73 -6.76
CA LEU A 123 4.99 -14.78 -6.85
C LEU A 123 5.51 -13.35 -7.08
N CYS A 124 6.46 -12.89 -6.25
CA CYS A 124 7.09 -11.57 -6.39
C CYS A 124 7.86 -11.39 -7.69
N GLY A 125 8.34 -12.50 -8.28
CA GLY A 125 9.03 -12.52 -9.57
C GLY A 125 8.10 -12.50 -10.78
N GLY A 126 6.78 -12.44 -10.57
CA GLY A 126 5.78 -12.45 -11.65
C GLY A 126 5.71 -13.79 -12.39
N ARG A 127 6.13 -14.88 -11.75
CA ARG A 127 6.07 -16.23 -12.34
C ARG A 127 4.68 -16.81 -12.13
N THR A 128 4.22 -17.59 -13.10
CA THR A 128 2.99 -18.38 -12.95
C THR A 128 3.15 -19.35 -11.77
N ILE A 129 2.18 -19.32 -10.86
CA ILE A 129 2.09 -20.26 -9.75
C ILE A 129 1.18 -21.40 -10.20
N ASP A 130 1.79 -22.52 -10.56
CA ASP A 130 1.05 -23.74 -10.92
C ASP A 130 0.86 -24.66 -9.70
N GLU A 131 0.09 -25.74 -9.90
CA GLU A 131 -0.21 -26.69 -8.84
C GLU A 131 1.06 -27.38 -8.31
N ALA A 132 2.12 -27.54 -9.11
CA ALA A 132 3.37 -28.13 -8.64
C ALA A 132 4.08 -27.21 -7.63
N VAL A 133 4.12 -25.90 -7.91
CA VAL A 133 4.65 -24.89 -6.99
C VAL A 133 3.83 -24.85 -5.69
N ILE A 134 2.49 -24.99 -5.78
CA ILE A 134 1.61 -25.04 -4.62
C ILE A 134 1.88 -26.30 -3.78
N GLN A 135 1.97 -27.48 -4.41
CA GLN A 135 2.28 -28.71 -3.69
C GLN A 135 3.64 -28.64 -2.99
N SER A 136 4.66 -28.09 -3.65
CA SER A 136 5.96 -27.85 -3.02
C SER A 136 5.88 -26.91 -1.81
N ALA A 137 5.06 -25.84 -1.89
CA ALA A 137 4.83 -24.96 -0.76
C ALA A 137 4.15 -25.67 0.42
N LEU A 138 3.17 -26.54 0.14
CA LEU A 138 2.48 -27.35 1.16
C LEU A 138 3.40 -28.40 1.78
N GLU A 139 4.28 -29.02 1.00
CA GLU A 139 5.32 -29.93 1.50
C GLU A 139 6.30 -29.20 2.42
N ASN A 140 6.78 -28.02 2.03
CA ASN A 140 7.66 -27.20 2.86
C ASN A 140 6.99 -26.80 4.18
N LEU A 141 5.70 -26.45 4.15
CA LEU A 141 4.93 -26.17 5.36
C LEU A 141 4.88 -27.38 6.29
N ARG A 142 4.54 -28.56 5.76
CA ARG A 142 4.47 -29.81 6.54
C ARG A 142 5.84 -30.20 7.11
N ALA A 143 6.91 -30.06 6.33
CA ALA A 143 8.28 -30.30 6.78
C ALA A 143 8.70 -29.33 7.89
N GLY A 144 8.21 -28.09 7.85
CA GLY A 144 8.37 -27.10 8.93
C GLY A 144 7.48 -27.32 10.15
N GLY A 145 6.70 -28.40 10.20
CA GLY A 145 5.82 -28.73 11.32
C GLY A 145 4.46 -28.01 11.30
N HIS A 146 4.15 -27.28 10.23
CA HIS A 146 2.85 -26.64 10.06
C HIS A 146 1.81 -27.61 9.47
N ARG A 147 0.55 -27.45 9.88
CA ARG A 147 -0.59 -28.16 9.30
C ARG A 147 -1.40 -27.16 8.47
N PRO A 148 -1.18 -27.06 7.14
CA PRO A 148 -1.94 -26.14 6.32
C PRO A 148 -3.42 -26.53 6.34
N ASP A 149 -4.27 -25.57 6.67
CA ASP A 149 -5.72 -25.70 6.55
C ASP A 149 -6.18 -25.31 5.13
N GLU A 150 -7.49 -25.37 4.92
CA GLU A 150 -8.11 -25.01 3.63
C GLU A 150 -7.83 -23.55 3.25
N GLN A 151 -7.82 -22.63 4.22
CA GLN A 151 -7.56 -21.22 3.97
C GLN A 151 -6.13 -20.99 3.46
N VAL A 152 -5.13 -21.68 4.02
CA VAL A 152 -3.75 -21.60 3.54
C VAL A 152 -3.65 -22.10 2.09
N VAL A 153 -4.27 -23.24 1.79
CA VAL A 153 -4.27 -23.82 0.43
C VAL A 153 -4.93 -22.87 -0.56
N ASP A 154 -6.06 -22.30 -0.18
CA ASP A 154 -6.82 -21.37 -1.00
C ASP A 154 -6.05 -20.07 -1.27
N LEU A 155 -5.38 -19.49 -0.25
CA LEU A 155 -4.51 -18.32 -0.43
C LEU A 155 -3.32 -18.61 -1.36
N LEU A 156 -2.69 -19.79 -1.25
CA LEU A 156 -1.58 -20.17 -2.13
C LEU A 156 -1.98 -20.23 -3.61
N ARG A 157 -3.23 -20.60 -3.88
CA ARG A 157 -3.82 -20.67 -5.23
C ARG A 157 -4.36 -19.34 -5.72
N GLY A 158 -5.00 -18.58 -4.84
CA GLY A 158 -5.78 -17.39 -5.20
C GLY A 158 -4.99 -16.09 -5.23
N VAL A 159 -3.87 -16.01 -4.51
CA VAL A 159 -3.09 -14.77 -4.46
C VAL A 159 -2.26 -14.59 -5.74
N ARG A 160 -2.41 -13.41 -6.34
CA ARG A 160 -1.63 -12.95 -7.50
C ARG A 160 -0.92 -11.64 -7.18
N MET A 161 0.15 -11.38 -7.93
CA MET A 161 0.89 -10.12 -7.85
C MET A 161 0.79 -9.41 -9.19
N GLU A 162 0.51 -8.11 -9.12
CA GLU A 162 0.47 -7.23 -10.29
C GLU A 162 1.33 -5.99 -10.08
N ILE A 163 1.72 -5.38 -11.19
CA ILE A 163 2.35 -4.06 -11.23
C ILE A 163 1.51 -3.24 -12.20
N PRO A 164 0.65 -2.33 -11.70
CA PRO A 164 -0.22 -1.58 -12.56
C PRO A 164 0.58 -0.60 -13.42
N GLY A 165 0.19 -0.48 -14.68
CA GLY A 165 0.76 0.48 -15.59
C GLY A 165 0.27 1.91 -15.32
N ARG A 166 0.87 2.89 -16.01
CA ARG A 166 0.47 4.30 -15.95
C ARG A 166 -1.04 4.51 -16.12
N VAL A 167 -1.64 3.87 -17.12
CA VAL A 167 -3.07 4.04 -17.46
C VAL A 167 -3.97 3.55 -16.33
N GLU A 168 -3.60 2.44 -15.69
CA GLU A 168 -4.37 1.88 -14.59
C GLU A 168 -4.26 2.74 -13.33
N ILE A 169 -3.06 3.26 -13.05
CA ILE A 169 -2.84 4.20 -11.96
C ILE A 169 -3.64 5.49 -12.21
N ALA A 170 -3.55 6.09 -13.39
CA ALA A 170 -4.31 7.30 -13.75
C ALA A 170 -5.82 7.09 -13.57
N ARG A 171 -6.36 5.99 -14.11
CA ARG A 171 -7.78 5.65 -13.92
C ARG A 171 -8.16 5.50 -12.44
N THR A 172 -7.28 4.93 -11.63
CA THR A 172 -7.50 4.79 -10.18
C THR A 172 -7.50 6.15 -9.50
N LEU A 173 -6.57 7.04 -9.87
CA LEU A 173 -6.53 8.43 -9.38
C LEU A 173 -7.80 9.19 -9.75
N GLU A 174 -8.20 9.18 -11.02
CA GLU A 174 -9.43 9.84 -11.51
C GLU A 174 -10.65 9.37 -10.72
N ALA A 175 -10.79 8.05 -10.54
CA ALA A 175 -11.91 7.49 -9.82
C ALA A 175 -11.92 7.87 -8.33
N MET A 176 -10.76 8.01 -7.68
CA MET A 176 -10.69 8.55 -6.32
C MET A 176 -10.99 10.06 -6.27
N MET A 177 -10.51 10.83 -7.25
CA MET A 177 -10.75 12.27 -7.36
C MET A 177 -12.23 12.58 -7.51
N VAL A 178 -12.96 11.79 -8.31
CA VAL A 178 -14.42 11.90 -8.45
C VAL A 178 -15.13 11.64 -7.12
N LYS A 179 -14.62 10.74 -6.27
CA LYS A 179 -15.22 10.39 -4.97
C LYS A 179 -14.97 11.43 -3.87
N LEU A 180 -13.76 12.01 -3.80
CA LEU A 180 -13.37 12.91 -2.70
C LEU A 180 -13.45 14.40 -3.06
N GLY A 181 -13.34 14.75 -4.34
CA GLY A 181 -13.15 16.13 -4.78
C GLY A 181 -11.83 16.73 -4.26
N GLY A 182 -11.78 18.06 -4.18
CA GLY A 182 -10.64 18.80 -3.62
C GLY A 182 -9.40 18.84 -4.50
N ARG A 183 -8.33 19.44 -3.98
CA ARG A 183 -7.01 19.50 -4.63
C ARG A 183 -6.19 18.27 -4.28
N TRP A 184 -5.56 17.63 -5.26
CA TRP A 184 -4.82 16.39 -5.05
C TRP A 184 -3.33 16.60 -5.16
N THR A 185 -2.60 16.01 -4.22
CA THR A 185 -1.15 15.85 -4.28
C THR A 185 -0.79 14.38 -4.12
N VAL A 186 -0.13 13.82 -5.13
CA VAL A 186 0.39 12.45 -5.13
C VAL A 186 1.85 12.49 -4.68
N ILE A 187 2.16 11.77 -3.61
CA ILE A 187 3.51 11.60 -3.06
C ILE A 187 4.08 10.28 -3.57
N GLY A 188 5.25 10.36 -4.21
CA GLY A 188 5.98 9.20 -4.70
C GLY A 188 6.80 8.47 -3.63
N ALA A 189 7.45 7.39 -4.05
CA ALA A 189 8.39 6.66 -3.21
C ALA A 189 9.66 7.46 -2.96
N LEU A 190 10.20 7.35 -1.75
CA LEU A 190 11.47 7.97 -1.38
C LEU A 190 12.66 7.21 -2.00
N GLU A 191 13.50 7.90 -2.75
CA GLU A 191 14.73 7.36 -3.34
C GLU A 191 15.94 7.77 -2.50
N ALA A 192 16.97 6.94 -2.47
CA ALA A 192 18.25 7.28 -1.85
C ALA A 192 19.25 7.65 -2.96
N PRO A 193 19.66 8.94 -3.06
CA PRO A 193 20.68 9.33 -4.03
C PRO A 193 21.95 8.48 -3.91
N GLY A 194 22.55 8.13 -5.05
CA GLY A 194 23.76 7.30 -5.11
C GLY A 194 23.56 5.79 -5.00
N HIS A 195 22.31 5.32 -4.83
CA HIS A 195 21.99 3.89 -4.77
C HIS A 195 21.35 3.44 -6.10
N GLU A 196 21.98 2.47 -6.76
CA GLU A 196 21.56 1.98 -8.09
C GLU A 196 20.96 0.57 -8.06
N GLY A 197 20.70 0.02 -6.87
CA GLY A 197 20.08 -1.28 -6.68
C GLY A 197 18.71 -1.44 -7.37
N ALA A 198 18.26 -2.69 -7.50
CA ALA A 198 17.01 -3.01 -8.18
C ALA A 198 15.80 -2.28 -7.57
N ILE A 199 15.76 -2.14 -6.24
CA ILE A 199 14.69 -1.42 -5.54
C ILE A 199 14.69 0.07 -5.91
N MET A 200 15.85 0.73 -6.00
CA MET A 200 15.92 2.14 -6.38
C MET A 200 15.46 2.38 -7.82
N ARG A 201 15.84 1.49 -8.74
CA ARG A 201 15.32 1.54 -10.12
C ARG A 201 13.80 1.39 -10.17
N GLN A 202 13.24 0.49 -9.36
CA GLN A 202 11.79 0.33 -9.25
C GLN A 202 11.11 1.58 -8.68
N ARG A 203 11.68 2.22 -7.66
CA ARG A 203 11.14 3.46 -7.08
C ARG A 203 11.18 4.62 -8.08
N ARG A 204 12.28 4.78 -8.83
CA ARG A 204 12.38 5.77 -9.92
C ARG A 204 11.33 5.55 -11.01
N ALA A 205 11.18 4.30 -11.45
CA ALA A 205 10.17 3.95 -12.45
C ALA A 205 8.74 4.22 -11.94
N LEU A 206 8.46 3.90 -10.67
CA LEU A 206 7.19 4.23 -10.02
C LEU A 206 6.96 5.74 -9.98
N ASN A 207 7.94 6.52 -9.53
CA ASN A 207 7.83 7.98 -9.46
C ASN A 207 7.57 8.62 -10.82
N ALA A 208 8.28 8.19 -11.86
CA ALA A 208 8.01 8.65 -13.23
C ALA A 208 6.59 8.28 -13.69
N THR A 209 6.10 7.10 -13.32
CA THR A 209 4.74 6.66 -13.65
C THR A 209 3.69 7.49 -12.91
N LEU A 210 3.91 7.76 -11.61
CA LEU A 210 3.02 8.57 -10.77
C LEU A 210 2.98 10.02 -11.21
N GLU A 211 4.12 10.61 -11.56
CA GLU A 211 4.20 11.99 -12.06
C GLU A 211 3.36 12.15 -13.33
N GLN A 212 3.50 11.23 -14.28
CA GLN A 212 2.70 11.24 -15.50
C GLN A 212 1.20 11.03 -15.22
N ALA A 213 0.87 10.07 -14.37
CA ALA A 213 -0.53 9.79 -14.01
C ALA A 213 -1.18 10.96 -13.26
N ALA A 214 -0.48 11.58 -12.31
CA ALA A 214 -0.96 12.76 -11.59
C ALA A 214 -1.20 13.93 -12.55
N GLY A 215 -0.26 14.19 -13.47
CA GLY A 215 -0.41 15.24 -14.48
C GLY A 215 -1.61 15.03 -15.39
N GLN A 216 -1.92 13.79 -15.79
CA GLN A 216 -3.11 13.46 -16.58
C GLN A 216 -4.43 13.78 -15.86
N CYS A 217 -4.44 13.65 -14.53
CA CYS A 217 -5.62 13.87 -13.71
C CYS A 217 -5.72 15.30 -13.17
N GLY A 218 -4.75 16.18 -13.47
CA GLY A 218 -4.67 17.53 -12.89
C GLY A 218 -4.26 17.55 -11.40
N ALA A 219 -3.65 16.48 -10.89
CA ALA A 219 -3.10 16.41 -9.56
C ALA A 219 -1.63 16.90 -9.54
N ALA A 220 -1.20 17.47 -8.43
CA ALA A 220 0.21 17.77 -8.19
C ALA A 220 0.97 16.47 -7.88
N PHE A 221 2.24 16.40 -8.28
CA PHE A 221 3.15 15.32 -7.87
C PHE A 221 4.26 15.88 -6.99
N TYR A 222 4.58 15.17 -5.91
CA TYR A 222 5.67 15.49 -5.01
C TYR A 222 6.60 14.29 -4.83
N ASN A 223 7.85 14.44 -5.25
CA ASN A 223 8.90 13.45 -4.99
C ASN A 223 9.60 13.79 -3.65
N PRO A 224 9.41 12.99 -2.59
CA PRO A 224 9.99 13.28 -1.28
C PRO A 224 11.51 13.12 -1.24
N THR A 225 12.14 12.57 -2.29
CA THR A 225 13.60 12.48 -2.43
C THR A 225 14.28 13.84 -2.33
N ARG A 226 13.59 14.93 -2.71
CA ARG A 226 14.10 16.29 -2.55
C ARG A 226 14.44 16.61 -1.09
N LEU A 227 13.69 16.10 -0.13
CA LEU A 227 13.97 16.31 1.29
C LEU A 227 15.34 15.74 1.68
N ILE A 228 15.73 14.58 1.14
CA ILE A 228 17.06 13.99 1.41
C ILE A 228 18.16 14.87 0.84
N ILE A 229 17.94 15.44 -0.34
CA ILE A 229 18.90 16.35 -1.00
C ILE A 229 19.06 17.62 -0.16
N ASP A 230 17.96 18.20 0.30
CA ASP A 230 17.93 19.50 0.96
C ASP A 230 18.36 19.45 2.44
N HIS A 231 18.04 18.35 3.14
CA HIS A 231 18.23 18.24 4.60
C HIS A 231 19.19 17.13 5.01
N GLY A 232 19.67 16.32 4.06
CA GLY A 232 20.54 15.19 4.34
C GLY A 232 19.80 13.96 4.87
N ARG A 233 20.38 12.80 4.59
CA ARG A 233 19.77 11.50 4.90
C ARG A 233 19.48 11.27 6.39
N ALA A 234 20.41 11.64 7.26
CA ALA A 234 20.32 11.39 8.70
C ALA A 234 19.17 12.14 9.37
N THR A 235 18.73 13.25 8.78
CA THR A 235 17.63 14.07 9.28
C THR A 235 16.27 13.61 8.76
N VAL A 236 16.21 13.07 7.54
CA VAL A 236 14.96 12.70 6.86
C VAL A 236 14.54 11.26 7.13
N LEU A 237 15.50 10.36 7.37
CA LEU A 237 15.24 8.96 7.61
C LEU A 237 15.32 8.63 9.10
N ASP A 238 14.41 7.78 9.55
CA ASP A 238 14.52 7.13 10.84
C ASP A 238 15.82 6.28 10.91
N GLY A 239 16.26 5.98 12.13
CA GLY A 239 17.47 5.17 12.36
C GLY A 239 18.77 5.78 11.82
N GLY A 240 18.83 7.09 11.57
CA GLY A 240 20.01 7.76 11.02
C GLY A 240 20.31 7.44 9.55
N GLY A 241 19.33 6.89 8.82
CA GLY A 241 19.44 6.54 7.41
C GLY A 241 19.80 5.10 7.09
N ALA A 242 19.70 4.20 8.07
CA ALA A 242 19.85 2.75 7.89
C ALA A 242 18.59 2.08 7.28
N ASP A 243 17.46 2.79 7.26
CA ASP A 243 16.16 2.24 6.84
C ASP A 243 15.94 2.19 5.32
N ILE A 244 16.99 2.42 4.53
CA ILE A 244 16.95 2.18 3.08
C ILE A 244 17.17 0.69 2.87
N HIS A 245 16.07 -0.05 2.75
CA HIS A 245 16.12 -1.43 2.26
C HIS A 245 16.51 -1.42 0.77
N GLU A 246 17.66 -2.02 0.45
CA GLU A 246 18.10 -2.38 -0.92
C GLU A 246 17.67 -3.78 -1.33
#